data_AF-A0A443HTY3-F1
#
_entry.id   AF-A0A443HTY3-F1
#
_cell.length_a   1.000
_cell.length_b   1.000
_cell.length_c   1.000
_cell.angle_alpha   90.00
_cell.angle_beta   90.00
_cell.angle_gamma   90.00
#
_symmetry.space_group_name_H-M   'P 1'
#
loop_
_entity.id
_entity.type
_entity.pdbx_description
1 polymer ?
#
loop_
_entity_poly.entity_id
_entity_poly.type
_entity_poly.pdbx_seq_one_letter_code
_entity_poly.pdbx_strand_id
1 'polypeptide(L)'
;MSSYLGTLFAKPHKWAALHRDLLRVKEDQVSSERLVGSTYLPQDGDQEFEAIAADFAKPTREDFLDGTILFNCRESHFWSVFDMLRPMMRLEEEAEGDQPDSQYFRMSKYTMGYLINVLLAQVHLNTGFVLLRDSKISFHIHSCGVKGTLKPAGVLSRCSDLRNKITLPLATFSKNKDTICHEIPQILIQAVLMFQQNPTLKTYQPFALRVDGTKIQLSSAPIPQTYIQDLSRGSPLTGELTILHSVAYDLRNPEERREISRLLVGLLRRLDAANF
;
A
#
# COMPACT_ATOMS: atom_id res chain seq x y z
N MET A 1 -10.37 15.03 30.87
CA MET A 1 -9.04 14.70 30.35
C MET A 1 -9.17 14.42 28.86
N SER A 2 -8.79 15.37 28.00
CA SER A 2 -8.73 15.16 26.54
C SER A 2 -7.67 14.09 26.28
N SER A 3 -8.08 12.95 25.73
CA SER A 3 -7.29 11.72 25.76
C SER A 3 -6.04 11.83 24.89
N TYR A 4 -4.94 11.28 25.40
CA TYR A 4 -3.65 11.06 24.74
C TYR A 4 -3.77 10.32 23.38
N LEU A 5 -4.93 9.72 23.11
CA LEU A 5 -5.29 9.05 21.85
C LEU A 5 -5.86 10.00 20.80
N GLY A 6 -6.58 11.03 21.21
CA GLY A 6 -7.12 12.03 20.27
C GLY A 6 -6.01 12.74 19.48
N THR A 7 -4.82 12.89 20.08
CA THR A 7 -3.61 13.40 19.43
C THR A 7 -3.00 12.39 18.46
N LEU A 8 -2.99 11.09 18.80
CA LEU A 8 -2.53 10.02 17.90
C LEU A 8 -3.41 9.85 16.66
N PHE A 9 -4.69 10.23 16.72
CA PHE A 9 -5.58 10.25 15.54
C PHE A 9 -5.80 11.66 14.98
N ALA A 10 -4.94 12.63 15.34
CA ALA A 10 -4.90 13.92 14.69
C ALA A 10 -4.55 13.78 13.20
N LYS A 11 -4.87 14.82 12.42
CA LYS A 11 -4.59 14.83 10.97
C LYS A 11 -3.09 14.52 10.73
N PRO A 12 -2.73 13.66 9.75
CA PRO A 12 -1.34 13.24 9.52
C PRO A 12 -0.30 14.38 9.42
N HIS A 13 -0.66 15.52 8.82
CA HIS A 13 0.23 16.69 8.72
C HIS A 13 0.50 17.40 10.07
N LYS A 14 -0.15 16.97 11.15
CA LYS A 14 0.07 17.46 12.53
C LYS A 14 0.92 16.50 13.36
N TRP A 15 1.33 15.36 12.79
CA TRP A 15 2.18 14.41 13.49
C TRP A 15 3.62 14.93 13.56
N ALA A 16 4.04 15.27 14.76
CA ALA A 16 5.43 15.58 15.13
C ALA A 16 6.18 14.32 15.63
N ALA A 17 7.51 14.42 15.80
CA ALA A 17 8.37 13.38 16.36
C ALA A 17 7.83 12.74 17.65
N LEU A 18 7.22 13.55 18.52
CA LEU A 18 6.55 13.09 19.73
C LEU A 18 5.54 11.95 19.47
N HIS A 19 4.79 11.98 18.37
CA HIS A 19 3.82 10.92 18.06
C HIS A 19 4.50 9.58 17.74
N ARG A 20 5.70 9.61 17.15
CA ARG A 20 6.50 8.40 16.91
C ARG A 20 7.05 7.83 18.22
N ASP A 21 7.55 8.70 19.10
CA ASP A 21 8.05 8.28 20.41
C ASP A 21 6.94 7.66 21.26
N LEU A 22 5.75 8.27 21.24
CA LEU A 22 4.58 7.77 21.95
C LEU A 22 4.12 6.40 21.44
N LEU A 23 4.23 6.16 20.14
CA LEU A 23 3.90 4.87 19.51
C LEU A 23 5.09 3.89 19.52
N ARG A 24 6.25 4.31 20.05
CA ARG A 24 7.48 3.52 20.09
C ARG A 24 7.79 2.89 18.73
N VAL A 25 7.74 3.72 17.69
CA VAL A 25 7.86 3.26 16.30
C VAL A 25 9.29 2.81 16.01
N LYS A 26 9.41 1.63 15.39
CA LYS A 26 10.65 1.15 14.77
C LYS A 26 10.39 0.83 13.31
N GLU A 27 11.44 0.88 12.52
CA GLU A 27 11.38 0.66 11.09
C GLU A 27 12.47 -0.34 10.70
N ASP A 28 12.06 -1.42 10.03
CA ASP A 28 12.97 -2.45 9.55
C ASP A 28 12.72 -2.69 8.06
N GLN A 29 13.79 -2.70 7.25
CA GLN A 29 13.71 -3.24 5.90
C GLN A 29 13.83 -4.76 5.96
N VAL A 30 12.92 -5.46 5.28
CA VAL A 30 12.81 -6.92 5.30
C VAL A 30 12.54 -7.48 3.91
N SER A 31 12.66 -8.80 3.78
CA SER A 31 12.33 -9.50 2.53
C SER A 31 10.81 -9.58 2.29
N SER A 32 10.44 -9.82 1.03
CA SER A 32 9.06 -10.06 0.60
C SER A 32 8.42 -11.21 1.36
N GLU A 33 9.16 -12.30 1.60
CA GLU A 33 8.69 -13.49 2.33
C GLU A 33 8.31 -13.13 3.76
N ARG A 34 9.08 -12.23 4.41
CA ARG A 34 8.76 -11.78 5.77
C ARG A 34 7.53 -10.87 5.81
N LEU A 35 7.27 -10.10 4.75
CA LEU A 35 6.10 -9.22 4.67
C LEU A 35 4.81 -9.99 4.39
N VAL A 36 4.78 -10.75 3.29
CA VAL A 36 3.55 -11.39 2.82
C VAL A 36 3.47 -12.87 3.19
N GLY A 37 4.59 -13.55 3.46
CA GLY A 37 4.66 -14.98 3.73
C GLY A 37 5.07 -15.76 2.48
N SER A 38 6.06 -16.64 2.60
CA SER A 38 6.61 -17.42 1.48
C SER A 38 5.56 -18.27 0.75
N THR A 39 4.57 -18.80 1.47
CA THR A 39 3.48 -19.62 0.90
C THR A 39 2.60 -18.84 -0.08
N TYR A 40 2.53 -17.51 0.03
CA TYR A 40 1.71 -16.68 -0.85
C TYR A 40 2.48 -16.15 -2.06
N LEU A 41 3.81 -16.08 -1.97
CA LEU A 41 4.64 -15.59 -3.05
C LEU A 41 4.71 -16.62 -4.19
N PRO A 42 4.47 -16.19 -5.44
CA PRO A 42 4.74 -17.02 -6.61
C PRO A 42 6.19 -17.49 -6.62
N GLN A 43 6.40 -18.77 -6.89
CA GLN A 43 7.72 -19.34 -7.12
C GLN A 43 8.08 -19.23 -8.60
N ASP A 44 9.37 -19.32 -8.93
CA ASP A 44 9.77 -19.37 -10.34
C ASP A 44 9.15 -20.59 -11.03
N GLY A 45 8.58 -20.34 -12.22
CA GLY A 45 7.82 -21.34 -12.97
C GLY A 45 6.32 -21.41 -12.63
N ASP A 46 5.82 -20.58 -11.70
CA ASP A 46 4.37 -20.35 -11.55
C ASP A 46 3.83 -19.70 -12.83
N GLN A 47 3.11 -20.48 -13.65
CA GLN A 47 2.71 -20.08 -15.01
C GLN A 47 1.90 -18.77 -15.05
N GLU A 48 1.03 -18.54 -14.06
CA GLU A 48 0.24 -17.31 -13.98
C GLU A 48 1.17 -16.12 -13.73
N PHE A 49 2.05 -16.23 -12.74
CA PHE A 49 3.00 -15.18 -12.42
C PHE A 49 4.00 -14.93 -13.56
N GLU A 50 4.53 -15.98 -14.19
CA GLU A 50 5.48 -15.85 -15.28
C GLU A 50 4.87 -15.09 -16.47
N ALA A 51 3.60 -15.33 -16.80
CA ALA A 51 2.91 -14.59 -17.86
C ALA A 51 2.74 -13.10 -17.50
N ILE A 52 2.31 -12.80 -16.28
CA ILE A 52 2.17 -11.43 -15.76
C ILE A 52 3.52 -10.71 -15.76
N ALA A 53 4.55 -11.37 -15.23
CA ALA A 53 5.89 -10.82 -15.12
C ALA A 53 6.53 -10.59 -16.49
N ALA A 54 6.39 -11.53 -17.42
CA ALA A 54 6.90 -11.38 -18.77
C ALA A 54 6.27 -10.19 -19.50
N ASP A 55 4.94 -10.00 -19.41
CA ASP A 55 4.25 -8.86 -20.00
C ASP A 55 4.72 -7.54 -19.34
N PHE A 56 4.77 -7.48 -18.01
CA PHE A 56 5.13 -6.25 -17.32
C PHE A 56 6.61 -5.87 -17.46
N ALA A 57 7.50 -6.85 -17.50
CA ALA A 57 8.94 -6.65 -17.61
C ALA A 57 9.41 -6.45 -19.05
N LYS A 58 8.55 -6.64 -20.06
CA LYS A 58 8.93 -6.59 -21.47
C LYS A 58 9.56 -5.25 -21.92
N PRO A 59 9.00 -4.06 -21.62
CA PRO A 59 9.54 -2.81 -22.16
C PRO A 59 10.83 -2.37 -21.48
N THR A 60 11.93 -2.14 -22.19
CA THR A 60 13.16 -1.65 -21.56
C THR A 60 13.07 -0.17 -21.16
N ARG A 61 14.10 0.35 -20.50
CA ARG A 61 14.18 1.79 -20.20
C ARG A 61 14.15 2.62 -21.50
N GLU A 62 14.87 2.17 -22.52
CA GLU A 62 15.00 2.82 -23.81
C GLU A 62 13.65 2.91 -24.53
N ASP A 63 12.82 1.86 -24.47
CA ASP A 63 11.46 1.82 -25.04
C ASP A 63 10.52 2.90 -24.48
N PHE A 64 10.78 3.36 -23.25
CA PHE A 64 10.02 4.48 -22.66
C PHE A 64 10.50 5.83 -23.19
N LEU A 65 11.82 5.99 -23.35
CA LEU A 65 12.45 7.27 -23.64
C LEU A 65 12.39 7.60 -25.13
N ASP A 66 12.68 6.62 -25.98
CA ASP A 66 12.75 6.78 -27.43
C ASP A 66 11.42 7.27 -28.05
N GLY A 67 10.30 6.98 -27.38
CA GLY A 67 8.95 7.29 -27.82
C GLY A 67 8.51 6.59 -29.11
N THR A 68 9.31 5.65 -29.63
CA THR A 68 9.03 4.98 -30.91
C THR A 68 8.06 3.83 -30.73
N ILE A 69 8.08 3.20 -29.56
CA ILE A 69 7.17 2.11 -29.21
C ILE A 69 5.83 2.69 -28.74
N LEU A 70 4.73 2.28 -29.35
CA LEU A 70 3.39 2.61 -28.87
C LEU A 70 2.88 1.48 -27.98
N PHE A 71 2.80 1.72 -26.68
CA PHE A 71 2.15 0.80 -25.75
C PHE A 71 0.64 0.81 -26.03
N ASN A 72 0.13 -0.24 -26.68
CA ASN A 72 -1.29 -0.35 -26.97
C ASN A 72 -1.96 -1.46 -26.15
N CYS A 73 -3.26 -1.30 -25.93
CA CYS A 73 -4.05 -2.21 -25.10
C CYS A 73 -4.25 -3.61 -25.69
N ARG A 74 -3.89 -3.83 -26.96
CA ARG A 74 -3.96 -5.15 -27.61
C ARG A 74 -2.70 -5.96 -27.38
N GLU A 75 -1.57 -5.29 -27.13
CA GLU A 75 -0.25 -5.91 -27.00
C GLU A 75 0.16 -6.16 -25.56
N SER A 76 -0.39 -5.40 -24.61
CA SER A 76 -0.08 -5.56 -23.18
C SER A 76 -1.23 -5.16 -22.28
N HIS A 77 -1.46 -5.94 -21.22
CA HIS A 77 -2.42 -5.57 -20.18
C HIS A 77 -1.94 -4.36 -19.37
N PHE A 78 -0.62 -4.13 -19.35
CA PHE A 78 0.03 -3.04 -18.61
C PHE A 78 0.13 -1.73 -19.38
N TRP A 79 -0.49 -1.62 -20.56
CA TRP A 79 -0.38 -0.43 -21.42
C TRP A 79 -0.66 0.89 -20.68
N SER A 80 -1.66 0.95 -19.80
CA SER A 80 -1.97 2.17 -19.02
C SER A 80 -0.91 2.50 -17.96
N VAL A 81 -0.21 1.48 -17.45
CA VAL A 81 0.93 1.67 -16.55
C VAL A 81 2.09 2.26 -17.34
N PHE A 82 2.38 1.70 -18.52
CA PHE A 82 3.46 2.15 -19.38
C PHE A 82 3.26 3.56 -19.94
N ASP A 83 2.02 3.89 -20.35
CA ASP A 83 1.63 5.21 -20.81
C ASP A 83 1.81 6.29 -19.73
N MET A 84 1.65 5.93 -18.45
CA MET A 84 1.92 6.83 -17.33
C MET A 84 3.42 6.90 -16.98
N LEU A 85 4.14 5.78 -17.06
CA LEU A 85 5.58 5.71 -16.74
C LEU A 85 6.42 6.54 -17.72
N ARG A 86 6.12 6.50 -19.02
CA ARG A 86 6.86 7.26 -20.05
C ARG A 86 7.01 8.76 -19.70
N PRO A 87 5.92 9.53 -19.52
CA PRO A 87 6.03 10.94 -19.18
C PRO A 87 6.63 11.17 -17.79
N MET A 88 6.49 10.23 -16.84
CA MET A 88 7.18 10.32 -15.54
C MET A 88 8.69 10.24 -15.71
N MET A 89 9.18 9.30 -16.52
CA MET A 89 10.61 9.13 -16.79
C MET A 89 11.21 10.35 -17.50
N ARG A 90 10.50 10.93 -18.47
CA ARG A 90 10.95 12.16 -19.14
C ARG A 90 11.03 13.35 -18.19
N LEU A 91 10.02 13.54 -17.35
CA LEU A 91 10.02 14.60 -16.34
C LEU A 91 11.16 14.43 -15.33
N GLU A 92 11.56 13.20 -14.98
CA GLU A 92 12.73 12.96 -14.13
C GLU A 92 14.05 13.28 -14.83
N GLU A 93 14.18 12.99 -16.13
CA GLU A 93 15.40 13.30 -16.89
C GLU A 93 15.57 14.80 -17.17
N GLU A 94 14.45 15.51 -17.33
CA GLU A 94 14.42 16.96 -17.58
C GLU A 94 14.52 17.80 -16.29
N ALA A 95 14.25 17.21 -15.12
CA ALA A 95 14.28 17.93 -13.85
C ALA A 95 15.72 18.07 -13.30
N GLU A 96 16.37 19.21 -13.59
CA GLU A 96 17.59 19.66 -12.89
C GLU A 96 17.29 20.10 -11.44
N GLY A 97 16.88 19.17 -10.59
CA GLY A 97 16.92 19.33 -9.13
C GLY A 97 15.67 19.88 -8.45
N ASP A 98 14.64 20.35 -9.17
CA ASP A 98 13.36 20.75 -8.57
C ASP A 98 12.15 20.14 -9.30
N GLN A 99 11.64 19.03 -8.76
CA GLN A 99 10.47 18.34 -9.31
C GLN A 99 9.16 19.06 -8.93
N PRO A 100 8.26 19.34 -9.90
CA PRO A 100 6.92 19.84 -9.60
C PRO A 100 6.08 18.75 -8.91
N ASP A 101 6.08 18.83 -7.58
CA ASP A 101 5.67 17.83 -6.60
C ASP A 101 4.21 17.30 -6.72
N SER A 102 3.36 18.01 -7.45
CA SER A 102 1.93 17.68 -7.55
C SER A 102 1.59 16.84 -8.78
N GLN A 103 2.20 17.13 -9.93
CA GLN A 103 1.98 16.39 -11.17
C GLN A 103 2.61 15.01 -11.08
N TYR A 104 3.85 14.95 -10.59
CA TYR A 104 4.59 13.71 -10.44
C TYR A 104 3.86 12.73 -9.52
N PHE A 105 3.41 13.21 -8.36
CA PHE A 105 2.60 12.42 -7.44
C PHE A 105 1.28 11.93 -8.06
N ARG A 106 0.58 12.80 -8.81
CA ARG A 106 -0.69 12.43 -9.45
C ARG A 106 -0.47 11.26 -10.43
N MET A 107 0.61 11.31 -11.19
CA MET A 107 0.97 10.25 -12.14
C MET A 107 1.34 8.96 -11.42
N SER A 108 2.25 9.02 -10.42
CA SER A 108 2.60 7.88 -9.57
C SER A 108 1.38 7.15 -9.00
N LYS A 109 0.41 7.91 -8.49
CA LYS A 109 -0.84 7.37 -7.95
C LYS A 109 -1.66 6.65 -9.02
N TYR A 110 -1.76 7.20 -10.23
CA TYR A 110 -2.47 6.54 -11.32
C TYR A 110 -1.74 5.29 -11.81
N THR A 111 -0.42 5.36 -11.98
CA THR A 111 0.44 4.22 -12.34
C THR A 111 0.21 3.04 -11.41
N MET A 112 0.28 3.29 -10.10
CA MET A 112 -0.03 2.29 -9.07
C MET A 112 -1.47 1.76 -9.20
N GLY A 113 -2.44 2.66 -9.38
CA GLY A 113 -3.83 2.26 -9.50
C GLY A 113 -4.15 1.47 -10.77
N TYR A 114 -3.40 1.67 -11.86
CA TYR A 114 -3.49 0.85 -13.05
C TYR A 114 -2.83 -0.50 -12.84
N LEU A 115 -1.64 -0.53 -12.24
CA LEU A 115 -0.92 -1.76 -11.91
C LEU A 115 -1.79 -2.71 -11.08
N ILE A 116 -2.38 -2.23 -9.98
CA ILE A 116 -3.24 -3.06 -9.14
C ILE A 116 -4.49 -3.54 -9.89
N ASN A 117 -5.12 -2.69 -10.70
CA ASN A 117 -6.30 -3.10 -11.48
C ASN A 117 -5.97 -4.19 -12.51
N VAL A 118 -4.80 -4.12 -13.15
CA VAL A 118 -4.32 -5.17 -14.06
C VAL A 118 -4.11 -6.46 -13.28
N LEU A 119 -3.41 -6.41 -12.14
CA LEU A 119 -3.19 -7.62 -11.32
C LEU A 119 -4.49 -8.23 -10.81
N LEU A 120 -5.47 -7.42 -10.37
CA LEU A 120 -6.78 -7.91 -9.97
C LEU A 120 -7.56 -8.59 -11.10
N ALA A 121 -7.29 -8.24 -12.35
CA ALA A 121 -7.92 -8.86 -13.52
C ALA A 121 -7.19 -10.11 -14.01
N GLN A 122 -5.92 -10.28 -13.64
CA GLN A 122 -5.05 -11.35 -14.15
C GLN A 122 -4.78 -12.46 -13.12
N VAL A 123 -4.82 -12.15 -11.83
CA VAL A 123 -4.60 -13.12 -10.75
C VAL A 123 -5.90 -13.83 -10.41
N HIS A 124 -5.88 -15.16 -10.35
CA HIS A 124 -7.00 -15.98 -9.89
C HIS A 124 -7.17 -15.80 -8.36
N LEU A 125 -8.27 -15.15 -7.98
CA LEU A 125 -8.64 -14.89 -6.59
C LEU A 125 -10.04 -15.44 -6.34
N ASN A 126 -10.28 -16.03 -5.17
CA ASN A 126 -11.60 -16.51 -4.78
C ASN A 126 -12.53 -15.36 -4.38
N THR A 127 -11.96 -14.26 -3.92
CA THR A 127 -12.65 -13.06 -3.48
C THR A 127 -12.53 -11.98 -4.54
N GLY A 128 -13.65 -11.33 -4.86
CA GLY A 128 -13.62 -10.09 -5.64
C GLY A 128 -13.01 -8.96 -4.81
N PHE A 129 -12.00 -8.28 -5.36
CA PHE A 129 -11.44 -7.07 -4.75
C PHE A 129 -11.75 -5.85 -5.62
N VAL A 130 -11.80 -4.68 -4.98
CA VAL A 130 -11.98 -3.40 -5.65
C VAL A 130 -10.92 -2.42 -5.17
N LEU A 131 -10.35 -1.69 -6.12
CA LEU A 131 -9.51 -0.53 -5.85
C LEU A 131 -10.36 0.74 -5.85
N LEU A 132 -10.43 1.40 -4.71
CA LEU A 132 -11.19 2.63 -4.53
C LEU A 132 -10.24 3.81 -4.42
N ARG A 133 -10.13 4.58 -5.52
CA ARG A 133 -9.29 5.79 -5.59
C ARG A 133 -9.94 6.95 -4.83
N ASP A 134 -9.13 7.81 -4.20
CA ASP A 134 -9.60 9.01 -3.48
C ASP A 134 -10.67 8.76 -2.41
N SER A 135 -10.78 7.52 -1.95
CA SER A 135 -11.86 7.11 -1.07
C SER A 135 -11.54 7.45 0.38
N LYS A 136 -12.59 7.81 1.11
CA LYS A 136 -12.49 8.20 2.52
C LYS A 136 -12.71 6.96 3.38
N ILE A 137 -11.79 6.68 4.30
CA ILE A 137 -11.98 5.67 5.33
C ILE A 137 -12.54 6.39 6.55
N SER A 138 -13.85 6.31 6.75
CA SER A 138 -14.49 6.77 7.98
C SER A 138 -14.26 5.73 9.07
N PHE A 139 -13.87 6.18 10.26
CA PHE A 139 -13.63 5.28 11.39
C PHE A 139 -14.23 5.84 12.68
N HIS A 140 -14.59 4.92 13.57
CA HIS A 140 -15.04 5.23 14.93
C HIS A 140 -14.43 4.22 15.90
N ILE A 141 -13.49 4.68 16.72
CA ILE A 141 -12.83 3.89 17.75
C ILE A 141 -13.68 3.93 19.01
N HIS A 142 -14.58 2.95 19.13
CA HIS A 142 -15.61 2.92 20.18
C HIS A 142 -15.03 3.01 21.60
N SER A 143 -13.88 2.39 21.86
CA SER A 143 -13.25 2.34 23.18
C SER A 143 -12.86 3.71 23.74
N CYS A 144 -12.57 4.69 22.87
CA CYS A 144 -12.13 6.02 23.26
C CYS A 144 -12.99 7.15 22.67
N GLY A 145 -14.11 6.82 22.01
CA GLY A 145 -15.05 7.77 21.43
C GLY A 145 -14.47 8.62 20.29
N VAL A 146 -13.33 8.20 19.71
CA VAL A 146 -12.66 8.95 18.65
C VAL A 146 -13.28 8.60 17.31
N LYS A 147 -13.78 9.60 16.59
CA LYS A 147 -14.28 9.46 15.23
C LYS A 147 -13.48 10.32 14.27
N GLY A 148 -13.28 9.83 13.05
CA GLY A 148 -12.49 10.56 12.07
C GLY A 148 -12.64 10.02 10.66
N THR A 149 -11.84 10.59 9.78
CA THR A 149 -11.79 10.18 8.38
C THR A 149 -10.35 10.25 7.89
N LEU A 150 -9.82 9.12 7.41
CA LEU A 150 -8.55 9.06 6.71
C LEU A 150 -8.79 9.27 5.20
N LYS A 151 -7.87 9.98 4.55
CA LYS A 151 -7.86 10.22 3.10
C LYS A 151 -6.57 9.66 2.50
N PRO A 152 -6.48 8.34 2.30
CA PRO A 152 -5.36 7.76 1.57
C PRO A 152 -5.49 8.09 0.07
N ALA A 153 -4.42 7.87 -0.69
CA ALA A 153 -4.45 8.02 -2.14
C ALA A 153 -5.40 7.01 -2.80
N GLY A 154 -5.55 5.85 -2.18
CA GLY A 154 -6.49 4.80 -2.57
C GLY A 154 -6.66 3.77 -1.45
N VAL A 155 -7.60 2.85 -1.65
CA VAL A 155 -7.87 1.75 -0.74
C VAL A 155 -8.15 0.48 -1.54
N LEU A 156 -7.49 -0.61 -1.20
CA LEU A 156 -7.86 -1.94 -1.63
C LEU A 156 -8.84 -2.53 -0.60
N SER A 157 -10.00 -2.99 -1.08
CA SER A 157 -11.06 -3.55 -0.26
C SER A 157 -11.63 -4.80 -0.93
N ARG A 158 -12.28 -5.67 -0.15
CA ARG A 158 -13.17 -6.67 -0.73
C ARG A 158 -14.35 -5.97 -1.40
N CYS A 159 -14.78 -6.51 -2.53
CA CYS A 159 -16.06 -6.19 -3.11
C CYS A 159 -17.13 -6.69 -2.13
N SER A 160 -18.01 -5.81 -1.69
CA SER A 160 -19.24 -6.23 -1.02
C SER A 160 -20.41 -5.85 -1.92
N ASP A 161 -21.42 -6.71 -1.99
CA ASP A 161 -22.59 -6.57 -2.87
C ASP A 161 -23.42 -5.30 -2.61
N LEU A 162 -23.06 -4.47 -1.62
CA LEU A 162 -23.86 -3.35 -1.16
C LEU A 162 -23.07 -2.03 -1.10
N ARG A 163 -23.28 -1.21 -2.15
CA ARG A 163 -23.27 0.27 -2.13
C ARG A 163 -21.94 0.96 -1.76
N ASN A 164 -20.84 0.67 -2.44
CA ASN A 164 -19.63 1.53 -2.46
C ASN A 164 -19.11 1.98 -1.07
N LYS A 165 -19.43 1.24 0.01
CA LYS A 165 -18.95 1.55 1.35
C LYS A 165 -17.78 0.64 1.65
N ILE A 166 -16.64 1.25 1.96
CA ILE A 166 -15.48 0.54 2.50
C ILE A 166 -15.87 0.03 3.88
N THR A 167 -16.05 -1.28 4.02
CA THR A 167 -16.32 -1.94 5.31
C THR A 167 -15.02 -2.18 6.06
N LEU A 168 -13.99 -2.68 5.35
CA LEU A 168 -12.65 -2.90 5.90
C LEU A 168 -11.58 -2.59 4.84
N PRO A 169 -10.74 -1.56 5.04
CA PRO A 169 -9.55 -1.35 4.20
C PRO A 169 -8.54 -2.48 4.44
N LEU A 170 -8.19 -3.23 3.38
CA LEU A 170 -7.23 -4.34 3.45
C LEU A 170 -5.79 -3.89 3.16
N ALA A 171 -5.65 -2.90 2.28
CA ALA A 171 -4.42 -2.17 2.07
C ALA A 171 -4.73 -0.72 1.71
N THR A 172 -3.87 0.20 2.10
CA THR A 172 -3.99 1.62 1.73
C THR A 172 -2.84 2.07 0.85
N PHE A 173 -3.10 3.09 0.03
CA PHE A 173 -2.08 3.70 -0.80
C PHE A 173 -1.69 5.04 -0.20
N SER A 174 -0.42 5.23 0.11
CA SER A 174 0.08 6.46 0.71
C SER A 174 0.87 7.29 -0.30
N LYS A 175 0.72 8.62 -0.21
CA LYS A 175 1.61 9.58 -0.86
C LYS A 175 2.98 9.55 -0.19
N ASN A 176 4.06 9.69 -0.97
CA ASN A 176 5.36 10.09 -0.42
C ASN A 176 5.76 11.51 -0.81
N LYS A 177 6.43 12.17 0.15
CA LYS A 177 7.62 12.99 -0.10
C LYS A 177 8.55 12.89 1.11
N ASP A 178 8.05 12.78 2.35
CA ASP A 178 8.99 12.63 3.48
C ASP A 178 8.48 12.26 4.88
N THR A 179 7.24 11.78 5.10
CA THR A 179 6.88 11.40 6.49
C THR A 179 6.03 10.15 6.59
N ILE A 180 6.61 9.15 7.26
CA ILE A 180 5.94 8.00 7.89
C ILE A 180 4.74 8.43 8.76
N CYS A 181 4.69 9.70 9.17
CA CYS A 181 3.51 10.38 9.70
C CYS A 181 2.24 10.21 8.86
N HIS A 182 2.36 9.98 7.55
CA HIS A 182 1.22 9.65 6.69
C HIS A 182 0.86 8.18 6.68
N GLU A 183 1.83 7.30 6.88
CA GLU A 183 1.68 5.85 6.78
C GLU A 183 1.19 5.23 8.09
N ILE A 184 1.82 5.58 9.22
CA ILE A 184 1.46 5.05 10.53
C ILE A 184 -0.04 5.21 10.83
N PRO A 185 -0.67 6.40 10.66
CA PRO A 185 -2.10 6.50 10.92
C PRO A 185 -2.94 5.59 10.03
N GLN A 186 -2.54 5.30 8.78
CA GLN A 186 -3.29 4.36 7.93
C GLN A 186 -3.11 2.93 8.43
N ILE A 187 -1.88 2.53 8.80
CA ILE A 187 -1.57 1.23 9.39
C ILE A 187 -2.35 1.03 10.70
N LEU A 188 -2.33 2.01 11.60
CA LEU A 188 -3.03 1.94 12.88
C LEU A 188 -4.54 1.90 12.70
N ILE A 189 -5.12 2.75 11.85
CA ILE A 189 -6.56 2.76 11.62
C ILE A 189 -7.01 1.44 11.00
N GLN A 190 -6.26 0.89 10.04
CA GLN A 190 -6.54 -0.45 9.50
C GLN A 190 -6.53 -1.51 10.61
N ALA A 191 -5.50 -1.55 11.46
CA ALA A 191 -5.41 -2.52 12.54
C ALA A 191 -6.53 -2.36 13.58
N VAL A 192 -6.91 -1.13 13.93
CA VAL A 192 -8.05 -0.88 14.83
C VAL A 192 -9.36 -1.36 14.22
N LEU A 193 -9.60 -1.09 12.94
CA LEU A 193 -10.81 -1.56 12.25
C LEU A 193 -10.83 -3.10 12.18
N MET A 194 -9.70 -3.74 11.89
CA MET A 194 -9.57 -5.20 11.95
C MET A 194 -9.85 -5.75 13.35
N PHE A 195 -9.35 -5.11 14.41
CA PHE A 195 -9.63 -5.49 15.81
C PHE A 195 -11.11 -5.34 16.16
N GLN A 196 -11.76 -4.28 15.70
CA GLN A 196 -13.20 -4.09 15.94
C GLN A 196 -14.06 -5.13 15.22
N GLN A 197 -13.63 -5.60 14.04
CA GLN A 197 -14.31 -6.65 13.30
C GLN A 197 -14.10 -8.03 13.92
N ASN A 198 -12.84 -8.35 14.28
CA ASN A 198 -12.50 -9.62 14.91
C ASN A 198 -11.52 -9.40 16.08
N PRO A 199 -12.03 -9.18 17.30
CA PRO A 199 -11.20 -8.90 18.47
C PRO A 199 -10.44 -10.13 18.98
N THR A 200 -10.64 -11.32 18.42
CA THR A 200 -10.03 -12.57 18.90
C THR A 200 -8.68 -12.89 18.23
N LEU A 201 -8.33 -12.18 17.15
CA LEU A 201 -7.06 -12.36 16.48
C LEU A 201 -5.91 -11.94 17.41
N LYS A 202 -4.87 -12.77 17.49
CA LYS A 202 -3.67 -12.49 18.28
C LYS A 202 -2.82 -11.36 17.69
N THR A 203 -2.87 -11.20 16.37
CA THR A 203 -2.07 -10.24 15.63
C THR A 203 -2.88 -9.70 14.45
N TYR A 204 -2.82 -8.39 14.26
CA TYR A 204 -3.42 -7.67 13.15
C TYR A 204 -2.33 -7.22 12.20
N GLN A 205 -2.49 -7.49 10.91
CA GLN A 205 -1.46 -7.18 9.92
C GLN A 205 -2.00 -6.29 8.80
N PRO A 206 -2.05 -4.96 9.03
CA PRO A 206 -2.32 -3.98 7.98
C PRO A 206 -1.21 -3.92 6.92
N PHE A 207 -1.57 -3.40 5.75
CA PHE A 207 -0.65 -3.17 4.64
C PHE A 207 -0.78 -1.74 4.10
N ALA A 208 0.33 -1.16 3.67
CA ALA A 208 0.36 0.13 2.99
C ALA A 208 1.31 0.08 1.79
N LEU A 209 0.82 0.49 0.63
CA LEU A 209 1.64 0.69 -0.57
C LEU A 209 2.05 2.15 -0.64
N ARG A 210 3.35 2.39 -0.60
CA ARG A 210 3.97 3.69 -0.80
C ARG A 210 4.38 3.79 -2.26
N VAL A 211 4.05 4.93 -2.87
CA VAL A 211 4.55 5.28 -4.19
C VAL A 211 5.27 6.62 -4.13
N ASP A 212 6.45 6.65 -4.71
CA ASP A 212 7.32 7.81 -4.79
C ASP A 212 7.94 7.86 -6.18
N GLY A 213 7.37 8.69 -7.05
CA GLY A 213 7.72 8.66 -8.46
C GLY A 213 7.46 7.29 -9.07
N THR A 214 8.49 6.75 -9.73
CA THR A 214 8.50 5.41 -10.31
C THR A 214 8.77 4.31 -9.29
N LYS A 215 9.04 4.64 -8.02
CA LYS A 215 9.36 3.65 -6.99
C LYS A 215 8.13 3.24 -6.20
N ILE A 216 8.02 1.94 -5.96
CA ILE A 216 6.97 1.31 -5.16
C ILE A 216 7.60 0.58 -3.99
N GLN A 217 7.03 0.75 -2.80
CA GLN A 217 7.42 0.02 -1.61
C GLN A 217 6.17 -0.48 -0.89
N LEU A 218 6.19 -1.75 -0.45
CA LEU A 218 5.16 -2.30 0.41
C LEU A 218 5.62 -2.17 1.87
N SER A 219 4.71 -1.75 2.72
CA SER A 219 4.87 -1.76 4.15
C SER A 219 3.81 -2.60 4.83
N SER A 220 4.16 -3.14 5.99
CA SER A 220 3.25 -3.84 6.88
C SER A 220 3.66 -3.68 8.33
N ALA A 221 2.76 -3.91 9.26
CA ALA A 221 3.09 -3.96 10.68
C ALA A 221 2.35 -5.14 11.34
N PRO A 222 3.03 -6.15 11.88
CA PRO A 222 2.38 -7.16 12.71
C PRO A 222 2.10 -6.56 14.09
N ILE A 223 0.84 -6.18 14.35
CA ILE A 223 0.45 -5.50 15.59
C ILE A 223 -0.24 -6.49 16.53
N PRO A 224 0.33 -6.79 17.71
CA PRO A 224 -0.31 -7.67 18.69
C PRO A 224 -1.66 -7.12 19.17
N GLN A 225 -2.57 -8.02 19.50
CA GLN A 225 -3.86 -7.68 20.08
C GLN A 225 -3.74 -6.81 21.34
N THR A 226 -2.79 -7.13 22.21
CA THR A 226 -2.51 -6.39 23.44
C THR A 226 -2.10 -4.95 23.16
N TYR A 227 -1.33 -4.71 22.09
CA TYR A 227 -0.94 -3.37 21.69
C TYR A 227 -2.15 -2.51 21.30
N ILE A 228 -3.08 -3.06 20.50
CA ILE A 228 -4.32 -2.36 20.14
C ILE A 228 -5.20 -2.14 21.38
N GLN A 229 -5.28 -3.10 22.30
CA GLN A 229 -6.05 -2.95 23.54
C GLN A 229 -5.49 -1.84 24.44
N ASP A 230 -4.17 -1.80 24.64
CA ASP A 230 -3.49 -0.77 25.43
C ASP A 230 -3.70 0.61 24.79
N LEU A 231 -3.52 0.69 23.47
CA LEU A 231 -3.82 1.89 22.68
C LEU A 231 -5.28 2.29 22.89
N SER A 232 -6.24 1.40 22.69
CA SER A 232 -7.68 1.66 22.83
C SER A 232 -8.11 2.13 24.23
N ARG A 233 -7.39 1.70 25.28
CA ARG A 233 -7.63 2.07 26.69
C ARG A 233 -6.85 3.32 27.12
N GLY A 234 -5.94 3.82 26.28
CA GLY A 234 -5.05 4.93 26.63
C GLY A 234 -4.03 4.54 27.70
N SER A 235 -3.72 3.25 27.82
CA SER A 235 -2.71 2.74 28.74
C SER A 235 -1.30 2.94 28.15
N PRO A 236 -0.24 2.99 28.98
CA PRO A 236 1.13 3.00 28.49
C PRO A 236 1.40 1.78 27.60
N LEU A 237 2.01 2.01 26.43
CA LEU A 237 2.31 0.94 25.47
C LEU A 237 3.51 0.13 25.94
N THR A 238 3.28 -1.14 26.22
CA THR A 238 4.31 -2.07 26.67
C THR A 238 5.18 -2.60 25.51
N GLY A 239 4.62 -2.66 24.29
CA GLY A 239 5.29 -3.06 23.06
C GLY A 239 5.73 -1.90 22.14
N GLU A 240 6.32 -2.27 20.99
CA GLU A 240 6.81 -1.36 19.95
C GLU A 240 5.97 -1.53 18.67
N LEU A 241 5.70 -0.43 17.97
CA LEU A 241 5.10 -0.48 16.64
C LEU A 241 6.21 -0.63 15.60
N THR A 242 6.51 -1.87 15.21
CA THR A 242 7.50 -2.12 14.16
C THR A 242 6.84 -2.08 12.79
N ILE A 243 7.22 -1.10 11.99
CA ILE A 243 6.87 -1.01 10.57
C ILE A 243 7.93 -1.75 9.76
N LEU A 244 7.48 -2.73 9.00
CA LEU A 244 8.30 -3.52 8.10
C LEU A 244 8.15 -2.98 6.69
N HIS A 245 9.27 -2.74 6.01
CA HIS A 245 9.30 -2.23 4.65
C HIS A 245 9.97 -3.24 3.70
N SER A 246 9.45 -3.37 2.48
CA SER A 246 10.19 -4.01 1.40
C SER A 246 11.34 -3.10 0.96
N VAL A 247 12.21 -3.59 0.07
CA VAL A 247 12.98 -2.66 -0.76
C VAL A 247 12.03 -1.77 -1.59
N ALA A 248 12.49 -0.60 -2.00
CA ALA A 248 11.76 0.22 -2.97
C ALA A 248 12.10 -0.27 -4.38
N TYR A 249 11.10 -0.76 -5.10
CA TYR A 249 11.20 -1.28 -6.46
C TYR A 249 10.94 -0.18 -7.48
N ASP A 250 11.91 0.08 -8.33
CA ASP A 250 11.88 1.08 -9.38
C ASP A 250 11.27 0.51 -10.67
N LEU A 251 10.10 1.02 -11.04
CA LEU A 251 9.39 0.57 -12.24
C LEU A 251 10.09 0.88 -13.55
N ARG A 252 11.19 1.64 -13.53
CA ARG A 252 12.05 1.88 -14.70
C ARG A 252 12.92 0.67 -15.02
N ASN A 253 13.13 -0.22 -14.06
CA ASN A 253 13.95 -1.41 -14.20
C ASN A 253 13.06 -2.64 -14.49
N PRO A 254 13.28 -3.35 -15.62
CA PRO A 254 12.57 -4.60 -15.94
C PRO A 254 12.60 -5.66 -14.84
N GLU A 255 13.74 -5.85 -14.18
CA GLU A 255 13.89 -6.85 -13.13
C GLU A 255 13.09 -6.46 -11.89
N GLU A 256 13.13 -5.19 -11.51
CA GLU A 256 12.38 -4.69 -10.35
C GLU A 256 10.87 -4.69 -10.60
N ARG A 257 10.43 -4.52 -11.86
CA ARG A 257 9.02 -4.73 -12.25
C ARG A 257 8.56 -6.18 -12.05
N ARG A 258 9.41 -7.16 -12.38
CA ARG A 258 9.13 -8.57 -12.09
C ARG A 258 9.00 -8.81 -10.59
N GLU A 259 9.94 -8.28 -9.80
CA GLU A 259 9.96 -8.47 -8.35
C GLU A 259 8.78 -7.80 -7.63
N ILE A 260 8.43 -6.56 -8.01
CA ILE A 260 7.24 -5.92 -7.42
C ILE A 260 5.96 -6.63 -7.83
N SER A 261 5.86 -7.15 -9.07
CA SER A 261 4.73 -8.01 -9.46
C SER A 261 4.65 -9.25 -8.57
N ARG A 262 5.78 -9.91 -8.28
CA ARG A 262 5.79 -11.08 -7.38
C ARG A 262 5.26 -10.72 -5.99
N LEU A 263 5.73 -9.61 -5.44
CA LEU A 263 5.30 -9.11 -4.13
C LEU A 263 3.81 -8.75 -4.11
N LEU A 264 3.31 -8.05 -5.13
CA LEU A 264 1.91 -7.63 -5.22
C LEU A 264 0.96 -8.81 -5.46
N VAL A 265 1.32 -9.77 -6.32
CA VAL A 265 0.57 -11.02 -6.49
C VAL A 265 0.52 -11.78 -5.16
N GLY A 266 1.65 -11.89 -4.46
CA GLY A 266 1.71 -12.52 -3.15
C GLY A 266 0.86 -11.82 -2.09
N LEU A 267 0.83 -10.47 -2.11
CA LEU A 267 -0.08 -9.70 -1.27
C LEU A 267 -1.55 -10.02 -1.57
N LEU A 268 -1.94 -10.05 -2.84
CA LEU A 268 -3.33 -10.36 -3.24
C LEU A 268 -3.73 -11.78 -2.81
N ARG A 269 -2.89 -12.79 -3.06
CA ARG A 269 -3.13 -14.17 -2.63
C ARG A 269 -3.24 -14.28 -1.11
N ARG A 270 -2.42 -13.55 -0.36
CA ARG A 270 -2.51 -13.47 1.11
C ARG A 270 -3.83 -12.87 1.58
N LEU A 271 -4.24 -11.75 0.98
CA LEU A 271 -5.50 -11.07 1.33
C LEU A 271 -6.73 -11.90 0.96
N ASP A 272 -6.63 -12.74 -0.09
CA ASP A 272 -7.67 -13.68 -0.49
C ASP A 272 -7.83 -14.82 0.52
N ALA A 273 -6.72 -15.39 0.99
CA ALA A 273 -6.72 -16.47 1.98
C ALA A 273 -7.11 -16.02 3.40
N ALA A 274 -6.98 -14.74 3.72
CA ALA A 274 -7.22 -14.23 5.06
C ALA A 274 -8.72 -14.20 5.41
N ASN A 275 -9.11 -14.81 6.53
CA ASN A 275 -10.46 -14.66 7.09
C ASN A 275 -10.49 -13.46 8.04
N PHE A 276 -10.91 -12.30 7.52
CA PHE A 276 -11.08 -11.06 8.28
C PHE A 276 -12.46 -10.95 8.92
#